data_AF-A0A938LSC0-F1
#
_entry.id   AF-A0A938LSC0-F1
#
_cell.length_a   1.000
_cell.length_b   1.000
_cell.length_c   1.000
_cell.angle_alpha   90.00
_cell.angle_beta   90.00
_cell.angle_gamma   90.00
#
_symmetry.space_group_name_H-M   'P 1'
#
loop_
_entity.id
_entity.type
_entity.pdbx_description
1 polymer ?
#
loop_
_entity_poly.entity_id
_entity_poly.type
_entity_poly.pdbx_seq_one_letter_code
_entity_poly.pdbx_strand_id
1 'polypeptide(L)'
;MRKARHELFRWGLLGLLLLATPQAGMGREVSPRFGTLRVEGEAIERLVLQDSAKQLKVFYWREPNLSVPAGTYRLDEVILQGEYSGRLPWRGSETRVVKIEPGQIVTLKLGAPLRQTIRVERWGASLVLNHQVLGQGGEAYCITRRQGAPPPAFAIYLDENQVAADRFEPG
;
A
#
# COMPACT_ATOMS: atom_id res chain seq x y z
N MET A 1 -14.19 50.66 -27.08
CA MET A 1 -15.46 51.03 -27.74
C MET A 1 -16.41 49.84 -27.70
N ARG A 2 -17.69 50.12 -27.39
CA ARG A 2 -18.90 49.26 -27.42
C ARG A 2 -19.00 48.19 -26.33
N LYS A 3 -19.72 48.49 -25.24
CA LYS A 3 -21.20 48.42 -25.02
C LYS A 3 -21.62 46.97 -24.68
N ALA A 4 -21.87 46.64 -23.41
CA ALA A 4 -23.06 46.97 -22.60
C ALA A 4 -24.31 46.17 -23.02
N ARG A 5 -24.89 45.43 -22.06
CA ARG A 5 -26.31 45.43 -21.63
C ARG A 5 -26.57 44.20 -20.73
N HIS A 6 -26.96 44.39 -19.47
CA HIS A 6 -28.35 44.48 -18.96
C HIS A 6 -29.09 43.15 -19.23
N GLU A 7 -29.70 42.43 -18.28
CA GLU A 7 -30.76 42.78 -17.32
C GLU A 7 -30.76 41.73 -16.16
N LEU A 8 -30.87 42.08 -14.87
CA LEU A 8 -32.09 42.42 -14.12
C LEU A 8 -33.30 41.51 -14.43
N PHE A 9 -33.49 40.44 -13.65
CA PHE A 9 -34.83 39.93 -13.35
C PHE A 9 -34.86 39.40 -11.90
N ARG A 10 -35.35 40.26 -11.00
CA ARG A 10 -36.00 39.84 -9.75
C ARG A 10 -37.40 39.34 -10.10
N TRP A 11 -37.96 38.45 -9.27
CA TRP A 11 -39.37 38.36 -8.82
C TRP A 11 -39.68 36.91 -8.41
N GLY A 12 -40.34 36.73 -7.26
CA GLY A 12 -41.11 35.52 -6.97
C GLY A 12 -40.69 34.74 -5.72
N LEU A 13 -41.05 35.24 -4.53
CA LEU A 13 -41.49 34.38 -3.43
C LEU A 13 -42.65 33.51 -3.95
N LEU A 14 -42.63 32.19 -3.74
CA LEU A 14 -43.83 31.41 -3.40
C LEU A 14 -43.47 29.94 -3.11
N GLY A 15 -44.10 29.38 -2.08
CA GLY A 15 -44.40 27.95 -2.04
C GLY A 15 -43.56 27.10 -1.08
N LEU A 16 -43.81 27.24 0.22
CA LEU A 16 -43.54 26.20 1.20
C LEU A 16 -44.40 24.97 0.85
N LEU A 17 -43.84 23.97 0.17
CA LEU A 17 -44.48 22.68 -0.05
C LEU A 17 -43.94 21.68 1.00
N LEU A 18 -44.72 21.48 2.06
CA LEU A 18 -44.54 20.40 3.03
C LEU A 18 -44.82 19.06 2.34
N LEU A 19 -43.80 18.46 1.74
CA LEU A 19 -43.82 17.04 1.43
C LEU A 19 -43.38 16.29 2.69
N ALA A 20 -44.34 15.60 3.30
CA ALA A 20 -44.11 14.66 4.39
C ALA A 20 -43.08 13.62 3.94
N THR A 21 -41.89 13.68 4.53
CA THR A 21 -40.85 12.66 4.37
C THR A 21 -41.24 11.45 5.22
N PRO A 22 -41.23 10.22 4.67
CA PRO A 22 -41.27 9.03 5.52
C PRO A 22 -39.97 8.96 6.32
N GLN A 23 -40.07 9.20 7.63
CA GLN A 23 -39.07 8.76 8.61
C GLN A 23 -39.06 7.23 8.66
N ALA A 24 -37.99 6.59 8.20
CA ALA A 24 -37.61 5.28 8.71
C ALA A 24 -36.16 4.98 8.29
N GLY A 25 -35.26 5.12 9.26
CA GLY A 25 -33.84 4.80 9.10
C GLY A 25 -32.96 5.83 9.79
N MET A 26 -33.09 5.97 11.12
CA MET A 26 -31.95 6.40 11.93
C MET A 26 -30.85 5.35 11.74
N GLY A 27 -30.06 5.48 10.67
CA GLY A 27 -28.72 4.93 10.65
C GLY A 27 -28.01 5.61 11.80
N ARG A 28 -27.79 4.89 12.92
CA ARG A 28 -26.87 5.35 13.94
C ARG A 28 -25.57 5.67 13.20
N GLU A 29 -25.25 6.95 13.08
CA GLU A 29 -23.93 7.38 12.67
C GLU A 29 -22.99 7.00 13.82
N VAL A 30 -22.55 5.73 13.79
CA VAL A 30 -21.53 5.25 14.69
C VAL A 30 -20.27 5.99 14.27
N SER A 31 -19.95 7.08 14.97
CA SER A 31 -18.72 7.81 14.73
C SER A 31 -17.57 6.79 14.75
N PRO A 32 -16.79 6.68 13.67
CA PRO A 32 -15.72 5.71 13.62
C PRO A 32 -14.80 6.00 14.80
N ARG A 33 -14.59 4.98 15.64
CA ARG A 33 -13.59 5.05 16.70
C ARG A 33 -12.25 4.83 16.00
N PHE A 34 -11.24 5.61 16.34
CA PHE A 34 -9.93 5.55 15.68
C PHE A 34 -8.87 4.99 16.63
N GLY A 35 -7.92 4.27 16.05
CA GLY A 35 -6.61 4.02 16.66
C GLY A 35 -5.52 4.67 15.82
N THR A 36 -4.28 4.41 16.19
CA THR A 36 -3.09 4.91 15.49
C THR A 36 -2.30 3.75 14.92
N LEU A 37 -2.04 3.82 13.61
CA LEU A 37 -1.07 2.95 12.96
C LEU A 37 0.25 3.70 12.82
N ARG A 38 1.27 3.26 13.55
CA ARG A 38 2.65 3.73 13.38
C ARG A 38 3.36 2.81 12.40
N VAL A 39 3.98 3.36 11.36
CA VAL A 39 4.92 2.57 10.55
C VAL A 39 6.33 2.94 10.96
N GLU A 40 7.08 1.94 11.37
CA GLU A 40 8.52 2.00 11.45
C GLU A 40 9.06 1.69 10.07
N GLY A 41 9.82 2.63 9.50
CA GLY A 41 10.45 2.51 8.20
C GLY A 41 10.41 3.72 7.32
N GLU A 42 11.17 3.60 6.24
CA GLU A 42 11.45 4.72 5.36
C GLU A 42 10.92 4.49 3.95
N ALA A 43 10.90 5.58 3.19
CA ALA A 43 10.51 5.62 1.78
C ALA A 43 9.08 5.16 1.50
N ILE A 44 8.20 4.98 2.49
CA ILE A 44 6.79 4.66 2.24
C ILE A 44 6.14 5.85 1.52
N GLU A 45 5.49 5.58 0.39
CA GLU A 45 4.69 6.56 -0.36
C GLU A 45 3.19 6.28 -0.17
N ARG A 46 2.81 5.01 -0.27
CA ARG A 46 1.41 4.58 -0.19
C ARG A 46 1.28 3.26 0.57
N LEU A 47 0.29 3.19 1.45
CA LEU A 47 -0.09 1.99 2.17
C LEU A 47 -1.56 1.66 1.85
N VAL A 48 -1.82 0.43 1.43
CA VAL A 48 -3.17 -0.06 1.15
C VAL A 48 -3.50 -1.18 2.13
N LEU A 49 -4.56 -0.97 2.90
CA LEU A 49 -5.11 -1.95 3.82
C LEU A 49 -6.46 -2.43 3.31
N GLN A 50 -6.73 -3.73 3.43
CA GLN A 50 -8.05 -4.30 3.16
C GLN A 50 -8.77 -4.59 4.48
N ASP A 51 -9.96 -4.05 4.67
CA ASP A 51 -10.78 -4.35 5.86
C ASP A 51 -11.51 -5.71 5.76
N SER A 52 -12.19 -6.10 6.83
CA SER A 52 -12.98 -7.33 6.88
C SER A 52 -14.12 -7.38 5.87
N ALA A 53 -14.62 -6.22 5.43
CA ALA A 53 -15.63 -6.08 4.37
C ALA A 53 -15.00 -6.07 2.95
N LYS A 54 -13.71 -6.42 2.84
CA LYS A 54 -12.92 -6.45 1.61
C LYS A 54 -12.72 -5.09 0.94
N GLN A 55 -13.04 -3.99 1.62
CA GLN A 55 -12.83 -2.64 1.09
C GLN A 55 -11.36 -2.24 1.25
N LEU A 56 -10.81 -1.62 0.20
CA LEU A 56 -9.46 -1.07 0.22
C LEU A 56 -9.47 0.32 0.85
N LYS A 57 -8.55 0.54 1.79
CA LYS A 57 -8.28 1.80 2.45
C LYS A 57 -6.88 2.24 2.05
N VAL A 58 -6.80 3.36 1.34
CA VAL A 58 -5.56 3.90 0.80
C VAL A 58 -5.08 5.04 1.69
N PHE A 59 -3.86 4.93 2.17
CA PHE A 59 -3.19 5.96 2.97
C PHE A 59 -1.97 6.46 2.19
N TYR A 60 -1.94 7.76 1.95
CA TYR A 60 -0.76 8.42 1.38
C TYR A 60 0.13 8.89 2.52
N TRP A 61 1.40 8.51 2.44
CA TRP A 61 2.33 8.77 3.53
C TRP A 61 2.68 10.25 3.57
N ARG A 62 2.35 10.88 4.70
CA ARG A 62 2.75 12.26 5.02
C ARG A 62 3.47 12.32 6.36
N GLU A 63 3.08 11.45 7.28
CA GLU A 63 3.56 11.39 8.66
C GLU A 63 3.66 9.93 9.12
N PRO A 64 4.55 9.62 10.09
CA PRO A 64 4.80 8.25 10.54
C PRO A 64 3.63 7.61 11.31
N ASN A 65 2.69 8.43 11.80
CA ASN A 65 1.52 7.99 12.57
C ASN A 65 0.25 8.30 11.77
N LEU A 66 -0.49 7.27 11.39
CA LEU A 66 -1.76 7.40 10.69
C LEU A 66 -2.92 7.18 11.65
N SER A 67 -3.92 8.06 11.62
CA SER A 67 -5.22 7.81 12.25
C SER A 67 -6.01 6.85 11.37
N VAL A 68 -6.35 5.68 11.89
CA VAL A 68 -7.03 4.60 11.16
C VAL A 68 -8.27 4.19 11.94
N PRO A 69 -9.45 3.99 11.30
CA PRO A 69 -10.60 3.46 11.99
C PRO A 69 -10.27 2.15 12.70
N ALA A 70 -10.85 1.94 13.88
CA ALA A 70 -10.69 0.70 14.61
C ALA A 70 -11.29 -0.46 13.79
N GLY A 71 -10.56 -1.57 13.73
CA GLY A 71 -10.92 -2.69 12.87
C GLY A 71 -9.80 -3.69 12.70
N THR A 72 -10.09 -4.74 11.96
CA THR A 72 -9.10 -5.73 11.53
C THR A 72 -8.81 -5.54 10.06
N TYR A 73 -7.53 -5.40 9.75
CA TYR A 73 -7.03 -5.09 8.43
C TYR A 73 -6.05 -6.15 7.97
N ARG A 74 -6.09 -6.46 6.68
CA ARG A 74 -5.04 -7.18 5.99
C ARG A 74 -4.17 -6.18 5.24
N LEU A 75 -2.87 -6.32 5.32
CA LEU A 75 -1.95 -5.57 4.48
C LEU A 75 -2.10 -6.04 3.02
N ASP A 76 -2.45 -5.13 2.10
CA ASP A 76 -2.71 -5.45 0.69
C ASP A 76 -1.58 -4.99 -0.23
N GLU A 77 -1.14 -3.74 -0.10
CA GLU A 77 -0.08 -3.17 -0.93
C GLU A 77 0.73 -2.14 -0.14
N VAL A 78 2.03 -2.10 -0.38
CA VAL A 78 2.93 -1.03 0.04
C VAL A 78 3.67 -0.51 -1.19
N ILE A 79 3.60 0.79 -1.45
CA ILE A 79 4.42 1.46 -2.47
C ILE A 79 5.45 2.30 -1.76
N LEU A 80 6.69 2.18 -2.22
CA LEU A 80 7.81 2.99 -1.79
C LEU A 80 8.17 4.02 -2.87
N GLN A 81 8.80 5.10 -2.42
CA GLN A 81 9.53 6.03 -3.26
C GLN A 81 10.56 5.26 -4.12
N GLY A 82 10.76 5.70 -5.36
CA GLY A 82 11.62 5.00 -6.31
C GLY A 82 10.96 3.81 -7.00
N GLU A 83 9.62 3.78 -7.04
CA GLU A 83 8.82 2.85 -7.85
C GLU A 83 8.89 1.37 -7.42
N TYR A 84 9.26 1.11 -6.16
CA TYR A 84 9.14 -0.22 -5.56
C TYR A 84 7.71 -0.44 -5.05
N SER A 85 7.12 -1.59 -5.32
CA SER A 85 5.87 -2.01 -4.65
C SER A 85 5.96 -3.43 -4.13
N GLY A 86 5.29 -3.68 -3.02
CA GLY A 86 5.07 -4.98 -2.44
C GLY A 86 3.57 -5.23 -2.36
N ARG A 87 3.05 -6.14 -3.18
CA ARG A 87 1.66 -6.61 -3.06
C ARG A 87 1.63 -7.87 -2.21
N LEU A 88 0.73 -7.91 -1.23
CA LEU A 88 0.66 -8.95 -0.22
C LEU A 88 -0.68 -9.70 -0.25
N PRO A 89 -0.69 -11.02 0.06
CA PRO A 89 0.49 -11.84 0.31
C PRO A 89 1.31 -12.05 -0.98
N TRP A 90 2.62 -11.90 -0.87
CA TRP A 90 3.55 -12.34 -1.91
C TRP A 90 3.63 -13.87 -1.86
N ARG A 91 3.94 -14.51 -3.00
CA ARG A 91 4.02 -15.97 -3.13
C ARG A 91 4.90 -16.56 -2.01
N GLY A 92 4.30 -17.36 -1.12
CA GLY A 92 4.99 -17.98 0.02
C GLY A 92 5.11 -17.13 1.29
N SER A 93 4.54 -15.92 1.34
CA SER A 93 4.49 -15.10 2.56
C SER A 93 3.18 -15.27 3.32
N GLU A 94 3.26 -15.25 4.65
CA GLU A 94 2.07 -15.21 5.50
C GLU A 94 1.31 -13.89 5.30
N THR A 95 -0.02 -13.99 5.31
CA THR A 95 -0.89 -12.82 5.25
C THR A 95 -0.72 -12.00 6.54
N ARG A 96 -0.21 -10.76 6.43
CA ARG A 96 -0.13 -9.86 7.58
C ARG A 96 -1.49 -9.28 7.92
N VAL A 97 -1.98 -9.63 9.10
CA VAL A 97 -3.22 -9.10 9.69
C VAL A 97 -2.87 -8.18 10.85
N VAL A 98 -3.56 -7.05 10.92
CA VAL A 98 -3.36 -6.00 11.92
C VAL A 98 -4.70 -5.67 12.55
N LYS A 99 -4.78 -5.78 13.86
CA LYS A 99 -5.95 -5.39 14.64
C LYS A 99 -5.67 -4.05 15.30
N ILE A 100 -6.53 -3.06 15.05
CA ILE A 100 -6.44 -1.71 15.59
C ILE A 100 -7.67 -1.47 16.46
N GLU A 101 -7.46 -1.32 17.77
CA GLU A 101 -8.52 -0.97 18.72
C GLU A 101 -8.60 0.57 18.92
N PRO A 102 -9.74 1.10 19.42
CA PRO A 102 -9.86 2.52 19.74
C PRO A 102 -8.77 3.01 20.70
N GLY A 103 -8.08 4.09 20.33
CA GLY A 103 -6.99 4.68 21.12
C GLY A 103 -5.70 3.86 21.19
N GLN A 104 -5.67 2.67 20.58
CA GLN A 104 -4.47 1.84 20.54
C GLN A 104 -3.48 2.37 19.50
N ILE A 105 -2.18 2.34 19.85
CA ILE A 105 -1.09 2.50 18.89
C ILE A 105 -0.62 1.10 18.48
N VAL A 106 -0.63 0.82 17.19
CA VAL A 106 -0.14 -0.42 16.60
C VAL A 106 1.02 -0.09 15.67
N THR A 107 2.13 -0.81 15.82
CA THR A 107 3.34 -0.58 15.04
C THR A 107 3.51 -1.64 13.95
N LEU A 108 3.80 -1.20 12.73
CA LEU A 108 4.19 -2.04 11.61
C LEU A 108 5.60 -1.69 11.13
N LYS A 109 6.45 -2.71 11.00
CA LYS A 109 7.75 -2.57 10.34
C LYS A 109 7.55 -2.82 8.85
N LEU A 110 7.78 -1.81 8.02
CA LEU A 110 7.62 -1.88 6.56
C LEU A 110 8.66 -0.98 5.87
N GLY A 111 8.93 -1.23 4.60
CA GLY A 111 9.72 -0.33 3.76
C GLY A 111 11.23 -0.43 4.00
N ALA A 112 11.92 0.67 3.70
CA ALA A 112 13.37 0.73 3.77
C ALA A 112 13.90 0.65 5.22
N PRO A 113 15.15 0.18 5.44
CA PRO A 113 16.15 -0.19 4.43
C PRO A 113 15.80 -1.46 3.66
N LEU A 114 16.08 -1.44 2.35
CA LEU A 114 15.88 -2.58 1.47
C LEU A 114 17.12 -3.48 1.45
N ARG A 115 16.91 -4.79 1.49
CA ARG A 115 17.95 -5.82 1.47
C ARG A 115 17.79 -6.70 0.23
N GLN A 116 18.83 -6.75 -0.58
CA GLN A 116 18.94 -7.69 -1.69
C GLN A 116 19.21 -9.09 -1.12
N THR A 117 18.36 -10.06 -1.43
CA THR A 117 18.45 -11.44 -0.94
C THR A 117 18.36 -12.40 -2.11
N ILE A 118 19.10 -13.51 -2.05
CA ILE A 118 19.00 -14.61 -3.00
C ILE A 118 18.61 -15.86 -2.23
N ARG A 119 17.47 -16.45 -2.58
CA ARG A 119 17.05 -17.75 -2.07
C ARG A 119 17.52 -18.82 -3.05
N VAL A 120 18.39 -19.70 -2.57
CA VAL A 120 18.97 -20.80 -3.35
C VAL A 120 18.24 -22.09 -2.99
N GLU A 121 17.73 -22.78 -3.99
CA GLU A 121 17.14 -24.11 -3.84
C GLU A 121 17.87 -25.10 -4.74
N ARG A 122 18.14 -26.30 -4.24
CA ARG A 122 18.67 -27.38 -5.05
C ARG A 122 17.52 -28.15 -5.69
N TRP A 123 17.55 -28.28 -7.01
CA TRP A 123 16.61 -29.10 -7.76
C TRP A 123 17.37 -30.13 -8.60
N GLY A 124 17.59 -31.30 -7.99
CA GLY A 124 18.43 -32.36 -8.57
C GLY A 124 19.89 -31.90 -8.72
N ALA A 125 20.36 -31.86 -9.97
CA ALA A 125 21.69 -31.36 -10.34
C ALA A 125 21.73 -29.84 -10.58
N SER A 126 20.57 -29.16 -10.50
CA SER A 126 20.46 -27.72 -10.74
C SER A 126 20.37 -26.93 -9.44
N LEU A 127 20.86 -25.70 -9.46
CA LEU A 127 20.56 -24.69 -8.44
C LEU A 127 19.56 -23.70 -9.03
N VAL A 128 18.47 -23.45 -8.31
CA VAL A 128 17.49 -22.41 -8.62
C VAL A 128 17.77 -21.24 -7.71
N LEU A 129 18.15 -20.11 -8.30
CA LEU A 129 18.43 -18.87 -7.59
C LEU A 129 17.25 -17.92 -7.78
N ASN A 130 16.60 -17.56 -6.69
CA ASN A 130 15.48 -16.61 -6.70
C ASN A 130 15.92 -15.31 -6.03
N HIS A 131 16.01 -14.24 -6.83
CA HIS A 131 16.30 -12.90 -6.33
C HIS A 131 15.06 -12.25 -5.69
N GLN A 132 15.27 -11.60 -4.54
CA GLN A 132 14.24 -10.88 -3.80
C GLN A 132 14.79 -9.58 -3.22
N VAL A 133 13.97 -8.53 -3.21
CA VAL A 133 14.24 -7.31 -2.47
C VAL A 133 13.32 -7.32 -1.25
N LEU A 134 13.88 -7.41 -0.05
CA LEU A 134 13.11 -7.45 1.18
C LEU A 134 13.20 -6.11 1.91
N GLY A 135 12.08 -5.59 2.39
CA GLY A 135 12.10 -4.50 3.35
C GLY A 135 12.42 -4.98 4.76
N GLN A 136 12.55 -4.04 5.67
CA GLN A 136 12.93 -4.33 7.06
C GLN A 136 11.91 -5.18 7.81
N GLY A 137 10.64 -5.15 7.40
CA GLY A 137 9.61 -6.00 7.98
C GLY A 137 9.68 -7.42 7.44
N GLY A 138 10.41 -7.68 6.35
CA GLY A 138 10.47 -8.96 5.65
C GLY A 138 9.47 -9.08 4.49
N GLU A 139 8.71 -8.04 4.20
CA GLU A 139 7.90 -7.94 2.99
C GLU A 139 8.78 -7.87 1.74
N ALA A 140 8.33 -8.51 0.66
CA ALA A 140 9.03 -8.49 -0.61
C ALA A 140 8.55 -7.32 -1.48
N TYR A 141 9.50 -6.70 -2.17
CA TYR A 141 9.28 -5.61 -3.12
C TYR A 141 9.74 -6.04 -4.51
N CYS A 142 9.01 -5.57 -5.52
CA CYS A 142 9.43 -5.58 -6.92
C CYS A 142 9.46 -4.14 -7.44
N ILE A 143 10.28 -3.89 -8.47
CA ILE A 143 10.28 -2.60 -9.16
C ILE A 143 9.12 -2.62 -10.16
N THR A 144 8.16 -1.72 -9.98
CA THR A 144 6.93 -1.66 -10.79
C THR A 144 7.15 -1.08 -12.18
N ARG A 145 8.15 -0.22 -12.34
CA ARG A 145 8.54 0.36 -13.63
C ARG A 145 9.99 0.06 -13.95
N ARG A 146 10.22 -1.14 -14.46
CA ARG A 146 11.54 -1.59 -14.90
C ARG A 146 11.92 -1.17 -16.33
N GLN A 147 11.25 -0.15 -16.89
CA GLN A 147 11.51 0.21 -18.29
C GLN A 147 12.97 0.64 -18.48
N GLY A 148 13.75 -0.19 -19.17
CA GLY A 148 15.14 0.07 -19.54
C GLY A 148 16.21 -0.28 -18.50
N ALA A 149 15.85 -0.73 -17.29
CA ALA A 149 16.85 -1.13 -16.29
C ALA A 149 17.30 -2.59 -16.52
N PRO A 150 18.62 -2.88 -16.61
CA PRO A 150 19.09 -4.24 -16.75
C PRO A 150 18.74 -5.06 -15.49
N PRO A 151 18.40 -6.35 -15.64
CA PRO A 151 18.16 -7.20 -14.49
C PRO A 151 19.41 -7.31 -13.59
N PRO A 152 19.21 -7.53 -12.27
CA PRO A 152 20.30 -7.83 -11.35
C PRO A 152 21.17 -8.96 -11.88
N ALA A 153 22.47 -8.81 -11.72
CA ALA A 153 23.46 -9.83 -12.06
C ALA A 153 23.90 -10.60 -10.82
N PHE A 154 24.36 -11.83 -11.01
CA PHE A 154 25.00 -12.62 -9.97
C PHE A 154 26.28 -13.28 -10.49
N ALA A 155 27.18 -13.60 -9.57
CA ALA A 155 28.34 -14.43 -9.79
C ALA A 155 28.45 -15.44 -8.65
N ILE A 156 28.76 -16.69 -8.98
CA ILE A 156 28.96 -17.79 -8.04
C ILE A 156 30.46 -18.08 -8.00
N TYR A 157 31.01 -18.11 -6.79
CA TYR A 157 32.40 -18.41 -6.54
C TYR A 157 32.51 -19.73 -5.75
N LEU A 158 33.50 -20.53 -6.10
CA LEU A 158 34.00 -21.62 -5.27
C LEU A 158 35.40 -21.21 -4.81
N ASP A 159 35.54 -20.97 -3.52
CA ASP A 159 36.69 -20.27 -2.93
C ASP A 159 36.87 -18.89 -3.62
N GLU A 160 37.99 -18.67 -4.29
CA GLU A 160 38.28 -17.43 -5.02
C GLU A 160 37.98 -17.53 -6.53
N ASN A 161 37.57 -18.71 -7.02
CA ASN A 161 37.36 -18.95 -8.45
C ASN A 161 35.88 -18.76 -8.81
N GLN A 162 35.62 -17.88 -9.78
CA GLN A 162 34.28 -17.73 -10.35
C GLN A 162 33.93 -18.98 -11.16
N VAL A 163 32.86 -19.68 -10.76
CA VAL A 163 32.39 -20.91 -11.42
C VAL A 163 31.17 -20.69 -12.31
N ALA A 164 30.42 -19.61 -12.08
CA ALA A 164 29.30 -19.20 -12.92
C ALA A 164 28.99 -17.72 -12.74
N ALA A 165 28.38 -17.08 -13.74
CA ALA A 165 27.76 -15.76 -13.61
C ALA A 165 26.65 -15.62 -14.64
N ASP A 166 25.58 -14.92 -14.27
CA ASP A 166 24.47 -14.62 -15.18
C ASP A 166 23.65 -13.43 -14.65
N ARG A 167 22.53 -13.14 -15.30
CA ARG A 167 21.51 -12.20 -14.85
C ARG A 167 20.24 -12.93 -14.47
N PHE A 168 19.55 -12.41 -13.47
CA PHE A 168 18.22 -12.92 -13.14
C PHE A 168 17.24 -12.59 -14.28
N GLU A 169 16.46 -13.59 -14.70
CA GLU A 169 15.37 -13.32 -15.62
C GLU A 169 14.34 -12.37 -14.98
N PRO A 170 13.68 -11.49 -15.76
CA PRO A 170 12.52 -10.77 -15.28
C PRO A 170 11.47 -11.78 -14.79
N GLY A 171 11.00 -11.61 -13.55
CA GLY A 171 9.90 -12.39 -12.99
C GLY A 171 8.53 -11.93 -13.48
#